data_AF-A0AB74JFW3-F1
#
_entry.id   AF-A0AB74JFW3-F1
#
_cell.length_a   1.000
_cell.length_b   1.000
_cell.length_c   1.000
_cell.angle_alpha   90.00
_cell.angle_beta   90.00
_cell.angle_gamma   90.00
#
_symmetry.space_group_name_H-M   'P 1'
#
loop_
_entity.id
_entity.type
_entity.pdbx_description
1 polymer ?
#
loop_
_entity_poly.entity_id
_entity_poly.type
_entity_poly.pdbx_seq_one_letter_code
_entity_poly.pdbx_strand_id
1 'polypeptide(L)'
;MLFLNKFSDFEIDVVGFLAILGEGSIGANAHIITFTKWCLIPRLLPAPQVLLPAQRPENLKVKEAYVTAVESGNISACINHVAHVLIDAEDIQRNETRCVRIVRNPEHPDRPIRPKRLSPLLAVNLLGCGCSVGLFVASVVLNDGMSMLATLCLSFLSTLTGVANHWDLVAKDPAIQPKPDEVLPRGDLVVRYPNGSFLVVKCNEQVARELYFTREDIKYTMVQRRGIYRTISLTGTLLLMLGVIFLANATKALQLAWAVIYVLLNAAYWSFAALPKRYHWDLDRYKVTEIGIERPNFNDNRFTDALFKAVLFAQGADWARIGEAAAPRTKIWDDWLDLAEVEALSCGESKSGEYQDLKWPNRVEFSGEIQPFPKNWQPHPAWKALYDKSRANNEVLVEKQNANLGRCGSDVSFSAEAGAVSAEKVYVSD
;
A
#
# COMPACT_ATOMS: atom_id res chain seq x y z
N MET A 1 34.86 32.25 18.00
CA MET A 1 34.33 33.64 17.99
C MET A 1 34.53 34.39 16.66
N LEU A 2 35.35 33.94 15.70
CA LEU A 2 35.62 34.68 14.46
C LEU A 2 34.64 34.47 13.28
N PHE A 3 33.74 33.49 13.35
CA PHE A 3 32.76 33.22 12.27
C PHE A 3 31.39 33.90 12.47
N LEU A 4 31.11 34.47 13.65
CA LEU A 4 29.77 34.96 14.02
C LEU A 4 29.48 36.41 13.61
N ASN A 5 30.51 37.24 13.37
CA ASN A 5 30.32 38.67 13.14
C ASN A 5 29.91 39.06 11.71
N LYS A 6 29.85 38.10 10.76
CA LYS A 6 29.44 38.36 9.36
C LYS A 6 27.98 37.98 9.03
N PHE A 7 27.21 37.49 10.00
CA PHE A 7 25.80 37.11 9.78
C PHE A 7 24.81 38.28 9.92
N SER A 8 25.26 39.50 10.25
CA SER A 8 24.38 40.69 10.30
C SER A 8 23.76 41.03 8.95
N ASP A 9 24.43 40.68 7.86
CA ASP A 9 24.07 41.06 6.49
C ASP A 9 23.37 39.92 5.73
N PHE A 10 23.16 38.77 6.39
CA PHE A 10 22.48 37.64 5.77
C PHE A 10 20.97 37.78 5.97
N GLU A 11 20.27 38.25 4.93
CA GLU A 11 18.81 38.23 4.86
C GLU A 11 18.35 36.85 4.37
N ILE A 12 17.91 36.00 5.30
CA ILE A 12 17.27 34.73 4.96
C ILE A 12 15.77 34.98 4.86
N ASP A 13 15.17 34.69 3.72
CA ASP A 13 13.71 34.58 3.59
C ASP A 13 13.22 33.26 4.25
N VAL A 14 13.29 33.24 5.58
CA VAL A 14 12.87 32.09 6.42
C VAL A 14 11.38 31.80 6.23
N VAL A 15 10.60 32.83 5.91
CA VAL A 15 9.15 32.74 5.74
C VAL A 15 8.79 31.92 4.50
N GLY A 16 9.41 32.23 3.35
CA GLY A 16 9.21 31.45 2.12
C GLY A 16 9.65 29.98 2.27
N PHE A 17 10.76 29.76 2.97
CA PHE A 17 11.26 28.41 3.24
C PHE A 17 10.33 27.60 4.15
N LEU A 18 9.82 28.20 5.22
CA LEU A 18 8.91 27.56 6.16
C LEU A 18 7.59 27.13 5.50
N ALA A 19 7.11 27.89 4.52
CA ALA A 19 5.85 27.58 3.84
C ALA A 19 5.90 26.27 3.02
N ILE A 20 7.07 25.91 2.48
CA ILE A 20 7.23 24.80 1.52
C ILE A 20 7.91 23.59 2.18
N LEU A 21 8.78 23.83 3.16
CA LEU A 21 9.62 22.78 3.71
C LEU A 21 8.81 21.78 4.56
N GLY A 22 8.74 20.54 4.08
CA GLY A 22 8.19 19.41 4.83
C GLY A 22 6.72 19.08 4.54
N GLU A 23 6.09 19.74 3.57
CA GLU A 23 4.74 19.38 3.13
C GLU A 23 4.67 17.93 2.64
N GLY A 24 5.63 17.49 1.81
CA GLY A 24 5.69 16.12 1.31
C GLY A 24 5.90 15.06 2.40
N SER A 25 6.76 15.33 3.39
CA SER A 25 7.09 14.37 4.46
C SER A 25 5.95 14.23 5.48
N ILE A 26 5.31 15.35 5.86
CA ILE A 26 4.14 15.34 6.74
C ILE A 26 2.92 14.78 6.01
N GLY A 27 2.69 15.16 4.75
CA GLY A 27 1.55 14.70 3.96
C GLY A 27 1.54 13.19 3.70
N ALA A 28 2.71 12.60 3.44
CA ALA A 28 2.84 11.15 3.29
C ALA A 28 2.44 10.40 4.57
N ASN A 29 2.78 10.95 5.74
CA ASN A 29 2.60 10.31 7.04
C ASN A 29 1.46 10.88 7.88
N ALA A 30 0.63 11.76 7.31
CA ALA A 30 -0.40 12.50 8.04
C ALA A 30 -1.32 11.57 8.85
N HIS A 31 -1.73 10.45 8.25
CA HIS A 31 -2.54 9.42 8.88
C HIS A 31 -1.88 8.84 10.14
N ILE A 32 -0.58 8.52 10.11
CA ILE A 32 0.15 7.98 11.27
C ILE A 32 0.39 9.06 12.33
N ILE A 33 0.70 10.29 11.89
CA ILE A 33 0.95 11.44 12.77
C ILE A 33 -0.29 11.76 13.61
N THR A 34 -1.48 11.67 13.05
CA THR A 34 -2.74 12.00 13.73
C THR A 34 -3.34 10.81 14.48
N PHE A 35 -2.91 9.58 14.18
CA PHE A 35 -3.36 8.36 14.85
C PHE A 35 -2.85 8.23 16.29
N THR A 36 -1.63 8.72 16.56
CA THR A 36 -1.04 8.62 17.91
C THR A 36 -1.57 9.71 18.86
N LYS A 37 -1.78 9.37 20.14
CA LYS A 37 -2.18 10.36 21.17
C LYS A 37 -1.11 11.42 21.45
N TRP A 38 0.15 11.10 21.12
CA TRP A 38 1.27 12.04 21.21
C TRP A 38 1.14 13.21 20.23
N CYS A 39 0.18 13.16 19.29
CA CYS A 39 -0.14 14.27 18.41
C CYS A 39 -0.67 15.51 19.16
N LEU A 40 -1.19 15.33 20.38
CA LEU A 40 -1.78 16.39 21.21
C LEU A 40 -0.73 17.27 21.91
N ILE A 41 0.52 16.82 21.99
CA ILE A 41 1.59 17.60 22.65
C ILE A 41 1.96 18.80 21.77
N PRO A 42 2.05 20.01 22.35
CA PRO A 42 2.51 21.20 21.64
C PRO A 42 3.95 21.01 21.17
N ARG A 43 4.16 21.08 19.86
CA ARG A 43 5.44 20.87 19.19
C ARG A 43 5.56 21.70 17.93
N LEU A 44 6.78 21.84 17.42
CA LEU A 44 6.99 22.44 16.10
C LEU A 44 6.79 21.40 14.99
N LEU A 45 6.08 21.81 13.94
CA LEU A 45 5.83 21.04 12.73
C LEU A 45 6.26 21.87 11.51
N PRO A 46 7.10 21.35 10.61
CA PRO A 46 7.53 22.07 9.40
C PRO A 46 6.41 22.61 8.50
N ALA A 47 5.33 21.83 8.30
CA ALA A 47 4.20 22.22 7.46
C ALA A 47 2.85 21.73 8.08
N PRO A 48 2.37 22.38 9.15
CA PRO A 48 1.15 21.95 9.84
C PRO A 48 -0.13 22.16 9.02
N GLN A 49 -0.09 23.03 7.99
CA GLN A 49 -1.21 23.30 7.08
C GLN A 49 -1.69 22.03 6.35
N VAL A 50 -0.79 21.07 6.10
CA VAL A 50 -1.10 19.80 5.45
C VAL A 50 -2.08 18.95 6.27
N LEU A 51 -2.08 19.16 7.59
CA LEU A 51 -3.00 18.49 8.51
C LEU A 51 -4.34 19.22 8.62
N LEU A 52 -4.59 20.30 7.89
CA LEU A 52 -5.87 21.02 7.90
C LEU A 52 -6.56 20.98 6.52
N PRO A 53 -6.83 19.79 5.94
CA PRO A 53 -7.50 19.71 4.66
C PRO A 53 -8.95 20.20 4.75
N ALA A 54 -9.46 20.81 3.68
CA ALA A 54 -10.85 21.28 3.63
C ALA A 54 -11.86 20.14 3.87
N GLN A 55 -11.52 18.93 3.42
CA GLN A 55 -12.27 17.70 3.67
C GLN A 55 -11.34 16.66 4.29
N ARG A 56 -11.76 16.10 5.43
CA ARG A 56 -11.02 15.04 6.11
C ARG A 56 -11.23 13.71 5.38
N PRO A 57 -10.18 12.88 5.25
CA PRO A 57 -10.33 11.55 4.66
C PRO A 57 -11.22 10.68 5.56
N GLU A 58 -12.16 9.96 4.97
CA GLU A 58 -13.05 9.04 5.69
C GLU A 58 -12.50 7.61 5.70
N ASN A 59 -11.59 7.29 4.77
CA ASN A 59 -10.99 5.97 4.61
C ASN A 59 -9.46 6.07 4.54
N LEU A 60 -8.77 4.99 4.89
CA LEU A 60 -7.34 4.88 4.69
C LEU A 60 -6.96 4.76 3.20
N LYS A 61 -5.72 5.14 2.89
CA LYS A 61 -5.18 5.03 1.52
C LYS A 61 -5.01 3.56 1.16
N VAL A 62 -5.89 3.08 0.29
CA VAL A 62 -5.79 1.76 -0.34
C VAL A 62 -4.68 1.74 -1.40
N LYS A 63 -4.13 0.56 -1.68
CA LYS A 63 -3.14 0.35 -2.75
C LYS A 63 -3.80 -0.43 -3.89
N GLU A 64 -3.40 -0.11 -5.13
CA GLU A 64 -3.87 -0.82 -6.32
C GLU A 64 -3.29 -2.23 -6.34
N ALA A 65 -4.16 -3.22 -6.14
CA ALA A 65 -3.86 -4.64 -6.21
C ALA A 65 -5.19 -5.40 -6.32
N TYR A 66 -5.22 -6.42 -7.17
CA TYR A 66 -6.42 -7.20 -7.41
C TYR A 66 -6.46 -8.37 -6.46
N VAL A 67 -7.45 -8.38 -5.57
CA VAL A 67 -7.68 -9.46 -4.61
C VAL A 67 -8.82 -10.32 -5.11
N THR A 68 -8.58 -11.62 -5.23
CA THR A 68 -9.59 -12.61 -5.62
C THR A 68 -9.62 -13.71 -4.58
N ALA A 69 -10.78 -13.96 -3.96
CA ALA A 69 -10.97 -15.12 -3.10
C ALA A 69 -11.08 -16.39 -3.97
N VAL A 70 -10.36 -17.43 -3.57
CA VAL A 70 -10.26 -18.70 -4.32
C VAL A 70 -11.58 -19.46 -4.27
N GLU A 71 -12.18 -19.61 -3.08
CA GLU A 71 -13.40 -20.39 -2.90
C GLU A 71 -14.69 -19.57 -3.09
N SER A 72 -14.74 -18.35 -2.55
CA SER A 72 -15.96 -17.52 -2.63
C SER A 72 -16.09 -16.74 -3.94
N GLY A 73 -15.03 -16.64 -4.74
CA GLY A 73 -15.00 -15.86 -5.99
C GLY A 73 -15.18 -14.36 -5.80
N ASN A 74 -15.13 -13.86 -4.55
CA ASN A 74 -15.26 -12.44 -4.26
C ASN A 74 -14.03 -11.67 -4.76
N ILE A 75 -14.26 -10.50 -5.33
CA ILE A 75 -13.22 -9.69 -5.98
C ILE A 75 -13.14 -8.29 -5.38
N SER A 76 -11.93 -7.80 -5.19
CA SER A 76 -11.64 -6.41 -4.87
C SER A 76 -10.53 -5.89 -5.77
N ALA A 77 -10.73 -4.71 -6.36
CA ALA A 77 -9.73 -4.08 -7.23
C ALA A 77 -8.60 -3.37 -6.45
N CYS A 78 -8.72 -3.29 -5.12
CA CYS A 78 -7.73 -2.66 -4.25
C CYS A 78 -7.46 -3.52 -3.01
N ILE A 79 -6.25 -3.42 -2.48
CA ILE A 79 -5.90 -3.93 -1.15
C ILE A 79 -6.02 -2.82 -0.11
N ASN A 80 -6.66 -3.16 1.02
CA ASN A 80 -6.78 -2.29 2.18
C ASN A 80 -5.42 -1.99 2.83
N HIS A 81 -5.34 -0.88 3.57
CA HIS A 81 -4.05 -0.39 4.08
C HIS A 81 -3.46 -1.31 5.15
N VAL A 82 -4.27 -1.75 6.12
CA VAL A 82 -3.83 -2.61 7.22
C VAL A 82 -3.37 -3.96 6.67
N ALA A 83 -4.13 -4.56 5.74
CA ALA A 83 -3.74 -5.82 5.10
C ALA A 83 -2.39 -5.68 4.35
N HIS A 84 -2.21 -4.58 3.62
CA HIS A 84 -0.95 -4.31 2.90
C HIS A 84 0.23 -4.10 3.86
N VAL A 85 0.03 -3.42 4.99
CA VAL A 85 1.07 -3.22 6.02
C VAL A 85 1.38 -4.52 6.78
N LEU A 86 0.36 -5.35 7.06
CA LEU A 86 0.50 -6.62 7.80
C LEU A 86 1.46 -7.58 7.11
N ILE A 87 1.41 -7.62 5.78
CA ILE A 87 2.18 -8.58 4.97
C ILE A 87 3.53 -7.98 4.53
N ASP A 88 3.73 -6.68 4.76
CA ASP A 88 4.91 -5.92 4.32
C ASP A 88 5.12 -6.06 2.79
N ALA A 89 4.04 -5.95 2.02
CA ALA A 89 4.06 -6.24 0.58
C ALA A 89 4.69 -5.13 -0.29
N GLU A 90 5.49 -4.24 0.31
CA GLU A 90 6.29 -3.25 -0.41
C GLU A 90 7.59 -3.83 -0.96
N ASP A 91 8.11 -4.88 -0.31
CA ASP A 91 9.38 -5.53 -0.67
C ASP A 91 9.24 -6.64 -1.73
N ILE A 92 8.05 -6.90 -2.26
CA ILE A 92 7.82 -8.00 -3.22
C ILE A 92 8.44 -7.66 -4.58
N GLN A 93 9.39 -8.48 -5.02
CA GLN A 93 10.08 -8.29 -6.29
C GLN A 93 9.17 -8.60 -7.48
N ARG A 94 9.59 -8.13 -8.66
CA ARG A 94 8.84 -8.35 -9.91
C ARG A 94 8.75 -9.85 -10.21
N ASN A 95 7.54 -10.34 -10.50
CA ASN A 95 7.25 -11.76 -10.76
C ASN A 95 7.62 -12.71 -9.60
N GLU A 96 7.69 -12.18 -8.38
CA GLU A 96 7.84 -13.02 -7.19
C GLU A 96 6.48 -13.55 -6.73
N THR A 97 6.47 -14.76 -6.17
CA THR A 97 5.27 -15.32 -5.54
C THR A 97 5.55 -15.64 -4.10
N ARG A 98 4.68 -15.16 -3.21
CA ARG A 98 4.77 -15.38 -1.76
C ARG A 98 3.51 -16.04 -1.24
N CYS A 99 3.65 -16.96 -0.28
CA CYS A 99 2.53 -17.52 0.45
C CYS A 99 2.63 -17.23 1.94
N VAL A 100 1.58 -16.66 2.49
CA VAL A 100 1.48 -16.36 3.92
C VAL A 100 0.19 -16.95 4.49
N ARG A 101 0.26 -17.49 5.69
CA ARG A 101 -0.91 -17.90 6.46
C ARG A 101 -1.19 -16.86 7.54
N ILE A 102 -2.41 -16.35 7.54
CA ILE A 102 -2.86 -15.32 8.49
C ILE A 102 -3.97 -15.92 9.37
N VAL A 103 -3.71 -15.95 10.67
CA VAL A 103 -4.67 -16.43 11.68
C VAL A 103 -4.84 -15.36 12.74
N ARG A 104 -6.02 -15.24 13.34
CA ARG A 104 -6.19 -14.39 14.53
C ARG A 104 -5.36 -14.94 15.68
N ASN A 105 -4.64 -14.08 16.37
CA ASN A 105 -3.83 -14.48 17.51
C ASN A 105 -4.75 -14.91 18.67
N PRO A 106 -4.65 -16.16 19.16
CA PRO A 106 -5.49 -16.64 20.27
C PRO A 106 -5.20 -15.93 21.59
N GLU A 107 -4.00 -15.37 21.78
CA GLU A 107 -3.64 -14.67 23.02
C GLU A 107 -4.33 -13.30 23.13
N HIS A 108 -4.58 -12.64 22.00
CA HIS A 108 -5.06 -11.26 21.92
C HIS A 108 -6.12 -11.03 20.82
N PRO A 109 -7.23 -11.78 20.80
CA PRO A 109 -8.23 -11.70 19.72
C PRO A 109 -8.91 -10.33 19.67
N ASP A 110 -9.15 -9.70 20.82
CA ASP A 110 -9.95 -8.46 20.92
C ASP A 110 -9.09 -7.19 20.85
N ARG A 111 -7.76 -7.29 20.76
CA ARG A 111 -6.87 -6.13 20.79
C ARG A 111 -7.13 -5.24 19.56
N PRO A 112 -7.53 -3.97 19.71
CA PRO A 112 -7.77 -3.10 18.57
C PRO A 112 -6.45 -2.77 17.87
N ILE A 113 -6.50 -2.61 16.55
CA ILE A 113 -5.37 -2.13 15.75
C ILE A 113 -5.02 -0.72 16.23
N ARG A 114 -3.79 -0.52 16.69
CA ARG A 114 -3.32 0.72 17.31
C ARG A 114 -1.95 1.11 16.76
N PRO A 115 -1.49 2.36 16.98
CA PRO A 115 -0.10 2.67 16.70
C PRO A 115 0.78 2.03 17.79
N LYS A 116 1.99 1.58 17.41
CA LYS A 116 2.95 1.07 18.41
C LYS A 116 3.24 2.16 19.44
N ARG A 117 3.17 1.79 20.74
CA ARG A 117 3.38 2.73 21.86
C ARG A 117 4.75 3.42 21.80
N LEU A 118 5.78 2.68 21.41
CA LEU A 118 7.15 3.16 21.24
C LEU A 118 7.51 3.34 19.76
N SER A 119 6.63 3.99 19.00
CA SER A 119 6.90 4.29 17.59
C SER A 119 8.05 5.30 17.46
N PRO A 120 8.91 5.20 16.44
CA PRO A 120 9.90 6.23 16.09
C PRO A 120 9.30 7.66 16.00
N LEU A 121 8.00 7.76 15.73
CA LEU A 121 7.25 9.02 15.76
C LEU A 121 7.28 9.70 17.12
N LEU A 122 7.32 8.95 18.22
CA LEU A 122 7.44 9.49 19.57
C LEU A 122 8.74 10.29 19.72
N ALA A 123 9.86 9.76 19.23
CA ALA A 123 11.14 10.45 19.28
C ALA A 123 11.09 11.77 18.48
N VAL A 124 10.47 11.76 17.29
CA VAL A 124 10.30 12.98 16.49
C VAL A 124 9.37 13.99 17.18
N ASN A 125 8.29 13.53 17.81
CA ASN A 125 7.38 14.40 18.56
C ASN A 125 8.06 15.02 19.80
N LEU A 126 8.86 14.25 20.53
CA LEU A 126 9.64 14.73 21.67
C LEU A 126 10.72 15.72 21.23
N LEU A 127 11.37 15.46 20.09
CA LEU A 127 12.33 16.38 19.48
C LEU A 127 11.66 17.72 19.11
N GLY A 128 10.50 17.68 18.44
CA GLY A 128 9.73 18.89 18.11
C GLY A 128 9.24 19.65 19.34
N CYS A 129 8.86 18.95 20.41
CA CYS A 129 8.51 19.55 21.70
C CYS A 129 9.74 20.19 22.37
N GLY A 130 10.87 19.48 22.40
CA GLY A 130 12.13 19.99 22.94
C GLY A 130 12.64 21.22 22.18
N CYS A 131 12.54 21.23 20.85
CA CYS A 131 12.86 22.39 20.03
C CYS A 131 11.92 23.58 20.29
N SER A 132 10.62 23.34 20.50
CA SER A 132 9.67 24.38 20.91
C SER A 132 10.07 25.03 22.24
N VAL A 133 10.34 24.22 23.26
CA VAL A 133 10.78 24.70 24.58
C VAL A 133 12.11 25.44 24.48
N GLY A 134 13.06 24.90 23.70
CA GLY A 134 14.36 25.53 23.47
C GLY A 134 14.24 26.91 22.82
N LEU A 135 13.40 27.06 21.79
CA LEU A 135 13.13 28.35 21.15
C LEU A 135 12.40 29.32 22.07
N PHE A 136 11.46 28.83 22.89
CA PHE A 136 10.78 29.65 23.88
C PHE A 136 11.77 30.23 24.90
N VAL A 137 12.63 29.38 25.48
CA VAL A 137 13.66 29.81 26.44
C VAL A 137 14.66 30.77 25.79
N ALA A 138 15.13 30.46 24.57
CA ALA A 138 16.04 31.34 23.83
C ALA A 138 15.41 32.71 23.53
N SER A 139 14.11 32.74 23.20
CA SER A 139 13.37 33.99 22.96
C SER A 139 13.27 34.84 24.23
N VAL A 140 13.08 34.21 25.40
CA VAL A 140 13.08 34.91 26.70
C VAL A 140 14.47 35.45 27.04
N VAL A 141 15.52 34.65 26.88
CA VAL A 141 16.91 35.07 27.19
C VAL A 141 17.37 36.22 26.29
N LEU A 142 16.99 36.20 25.01
CA LEU A 142 17.33 37.24 24.04
C LEU A 142 16.34 38.42 24.04
N ASN A 143 15.32 38.41 24.92
CA ASN A 143 14.26 39.43 25.02
C ASN A 143 13.52 39.71 23.70
N ASP A 144 13.29 38.66 22.89
CA ASP A 144 12.56 38.76 21.62
C ASP A 144 11.11 38.31 21.80
N GLY A 145 10.23 39.28 22.00
CA GLY A 145 8.79 39.04 22.16
C GLY A 145 8.13 38.48 20.90
N MET A 146 8.63 38.81 19.70
CA MET A 146 8.04 38.36 18.44
C MET A 146 8.31 36.87 18.21
N SER A 147 9.55 36.43 18.43
CA SER A 147 9.89 34.99 18.39
C SER A 147 9.15 34.19 19.46
N MET A 148 8.95 34.76 20.65
CA MET A 148 8.17 34.11 21.71
C MET A 148 6.71 33.89 21.28
N LEU A 149 6.04 34.91 20.74
CA LEU A 149 4.68 34.81 20.22
C LEU A 149 4.58 33.82 19.05
N ALA A 150 5.54 33.85 18.12
CA ALA A 150 5.62 32.88 17.03
C ALA A 150 5.70 31.44 17.57
N THR A 151 6.54 31.20 18.58
CA THR A 151 6.70 29.88 19.21
C THR A 151 5.39 29.40 19.82
N LEU A 152 4.68 30.27 20.55
CA LEU A 152 3.40 29.95 21.16
C LEU A 152 2.32 29.65 20.10
N CYS A 153 2.19 30.50 19.08
CA CYS A 153 1.21 30.30 18.01
C CYS A 153 1.43 28.99 17.26
N LEU A 154 2.67 28.70 16.84
CA LEU A 154 3.00 27.50 16.05
C LEU A 154 2.96 26.22 16.89
N SER A 155 3.33 26.28 18.16
CA SER A 155 3.22 25.13 19.07
C SER A 155 1.75 24.83 19.38
N PHE A 156 0.93 25.85 19.63
CA PHE A 156 -0.50 25.68 19.84
C PHE A 156 -1.21 25.18 18.57
N LEU A 157 -0.81 25.66 17.39
CA LEU A 157 -1.29 25.17 16.11
C LEU A 157 -1.10 23.66 15.98
N SER A 158 0.05 23.10 16.39
CA SER A 158 0.29 21.65 16.32
C SER A 158 -0.67 20.84 17.21
N THR A 159 -0.98 21.33 18.42
CA THR A 159 -1.96 20.69 19.30
C THR A 159 -3.35 20.78 18.69
N LEU A 160 -3.68 21.93 18.10
CA LEU A 160 -4.97 22.16 17.46
C LEU A 160 -5.18 21.23 16.25
N THR A 161 -4.17 21.05 15.40
CA THR A 161 -4.22 20.07 14.28
C THR A 161 -4.28 18.63 14.77
N GLY A 162 -3.62 18.32 15.90
CA GLY A 162 -3.75 17.03 16.58
C GLY A 162 -5.18 16.75 17.05
N VAL A 163 -5.80 17.69 17.76
CA VAL A 163 -7.21 17.57 18.23
C VAL A 163 -8.18 17.46 17.05
N ALA A 164 -8.00 18.28 16.02
CA ALA A 164 -8.88 18.31 14.85
C ALA A 164 -8.92 16.98 14.09
N ASN A 165 -7.78 16.29 14.03
CA ASN A 165 -7.59 15.11 13.20
C ASN A 165 -7.33 13.84 13.97
N HIS A 166 -7.34 13.84 15.30
CA HIS A 166 -7.16 12.60 16.06
C HIS A 166 -8.28 11.61 15.73
N TRP A 167 -7.87 10.41 15.33
CA TRP A 167 -8.76 9.40 14.80
C TRP A 167 -8.36 8.02 15.31
N ASP A 168 -9.33 7.12 15.32
CA ASP A 168 -9.18 5.70 15.62
C ASP A 168 -9.78 4.86 14.48
N LEU A 169 -9.26 3.65 14.28
CA LEU A 169 -9.84 2.68 13.34
C LEU A 169 -11.11 2.08 13.93
N VAL A 170 -12.19 2.09 13.16
CA VAL A 170 -13.38 1.33 13.50
C VAL A 170 -13.12 -0.13 13.16
N ALA A 171 -12.98 -0.98 14.18
CA ALA A 171 -13.09 -2.42 13.99
C ALA A 171 -14.54 -2.71 13.57
N LYS A 172 -14.76 -2.94 12.27
CA LYS A 172 -16.11 -2.99 11.71
C LYS A 172 -16.89 -4.26 11.99
N ASP A 173 -16.27 -5.25 12.61
CA ASP A 173 -16.99 -6.38 13.19
C ASP A 173 -16.31 -6.73 14.53
N PRO A 174 -16.98 -6.62 15.68
CA PRO A 174 -16.78 -7.62 16.72
C PRO A 174 -17.37 -8.90 16.14
N ALA A 175 -16.63 -9.55 15.23
CA ALA A 175 -17.02 -10.85 14.73
C ALA A 175 -17.24 -11.70 15.97
N ILE A 176 -18.47 -12.19 16.13
CA ILE A 176 -18.83 -13.25 17.09
C ILE A 176 -17.63 -14.17 17.10
N GLN A 177 -16.90 -14.21 18.23
CA GLN A 177 -15.76 -15.10 18.33
C GLN A 177 -16.35 -16.47 17.98
N PRO A 178 -15.85 -17.12 16.91
CA PRO A 178 -16.36 -18.42 16.54
C PRO A 178 -16.27 -19.28 17.78
N LYS A 179 -17.31 -20.07 18.05
CA LYS A 179 -17.23 -20.98 19.18
C LYS A 179 -15.96 -21.83 19.01
N PRO A 180 -15.28 -22.24 20.10
CA PRO A 180 -14.03 -22.99 20.00
C PRO A 180 -14.10 -24.21 19.05
N ASP A 181 -15.30 -24.77 18.88
CA ASP A 181 -15.57 -25.96 18.07
C ASP A 181 -16.15 -25.67 16.67
N GLU A 182 -16.28 -24.39 16.28
CA GLU A 182 -16.85 -24.00 14.99
C GLU A 182 -15.77 -24.00 13.90
N VAL A 183 -15.84 -24.97 13.00
CA VAL A 183 -14.97 -25.02 11.81
C VAL A 183 -15.38 -23.90 10.87
N LEU A 184 -14.55 -22.85 10.81
CA LEU A 184 -14.74 -21.76 9.88
C LEU A 184 -14.49 -22.22 8.44
N PRO A 185 -15.27 -21.73 7.45
CA PRO A 185 -14.99 -21.99 6.06
C PRO A 185 -13.63 -21.37 5.66
N ARG A 186 -12.95 -22.03 4.72
CA ARG A 186 -11.70 -21.55 4.15
C ARG A 186 -11.97 -20.25 3.38
N GLY A 187 -11.05 -19.30 3.53
CA GLY A 187 -11.12 -17.95 2.96
C GLY A 187 -9.86 -17.60 2.20
N ASP A 188 -9.25 -18.60 1.55
CA ASP A 188 -8.01 -18.44 0.83
C ASP A 188 -8.18 -17.43 -0.31
N LEU A 189 -7.18 -16.57 -0.48
CA LEU A 189 -7.23 -15.49 -1.47
C LEU A 189 -5.88 -15.29 -2.16
N VAL A 190 -5.94 -14.76 -3.37
CA VAL A 190 -4.77 -14.40 -4.15
C VAL A 190 -4.81 -12.91 -4.46
N VAL A 191 -3.74 -12.23 -4.09
CA VAL A 191 -3.49 -10.82 -4.39
C VAL A 191 -2.52 -10.73 -5.56
N ARG A 192 -2.95 -10.07 -6.64
CA ARG A 192 -2.16 -9.76 -7.82
C ARG A 192 -1.73 -8.30 -7.78
N TYR A 193 -0.43 -8.06 -7.83
CA TYR A 193 0.12 -6.70 -7.93
C TYR A 193 0.42 -6.33 -9.39
N PRO A 194 0.41 -5.03 -9.76
CA PRO A 194 0.71 -4.58 -11.11
C PRO A 194 2.11 -4.94 -11.64
N ASN A 195 3.06 -5.25 -10.76
CA ASN A 195 4.41 -5.70 -11.11
C ASN A 195 4.46 -7.19 -11.56
N GLY A 196 3.32 -7.89 -11.65
CA GLY A 196 3.26 -9.31 -12.02
C GLY A 196 3.62 -10.26 -10.88
N SER A 197 3.75 -9.74 -9.65
CA SER A 197 3.94 -10.55 -8.45
C SER A 197 2.60 -11.01 -7.87
N PHE A 198 2.65 -12.16 -7.21
CA PHE A 198 1.48 -12.80 -6.60
C PHE A 198 1.70 -13.03 -5.11
N LEU A 199 0.66 -12.81 -4.33
CA LEU A 199 0.65 -13.10 -2.91
C LEU A 199 -0.56 -13.96 -2.60
N VAL A 200 -0.31 -15.21 -2.20
CA VAL A 200 -1.35 -16.14 -1.78
C VAL A 200 -1.47 -16.09 -0.27
N VAL A 201 -2.67 -15.83 0.21
CA VAL A 201 -2.95 -15.70 1.64
C VAL A 201 -3.88 -16.83 2.03
N LYS A 202 -3.39 -17.73 2.88
CA LYS A 202 -4.19 -18.79 3.50
C LYS A 202 -4.82 -18.27 4.78
N CYS A 203 -6.14 -18.15 4.82
CA CYS A 203 -6.85 -17.64 5.99
C CYS A 203 -8.30 -18.11 6.02
N ASN A 204 -8.99 -17.83 7.13
CA ASN A 204 -10.42 -18.13 7.26
C ASN A 204 -11.26 -17.02 6.63
N GLU A 205 -12.48 -17.34 6.17
CA GLU A 205 -13.36 -16.38 5.48
C GLU A 205 -13.64 -15.11 6.30
N GLN A 206 -13.75 -15.22 7.63
CA GLN A 206 -13.91 -14.07 8.51
C GLN A 206 -12.72 -13.09 8.45
N VAL A 207 -11.50 -13.63 8.41
CA VAL A 207 -10.26 -12.84 8.33
C VAL A 207 -10.12 -12.23 6.94
N ALA A 208 -10.43 -13.00 5.89
CA ALA A 208 -10.46 -12.51 4.52
C ALA A 208 -11.42 -11.32 4.36
N ARG A 209 -12.64 -11.45 4.90
CA ARG A 209 -13.64 -10.38 4.87
C ARG A 209 -13.22 -9.15 5.64
N GLU A 210 -12.71 -9.31 6.86
CA GLU A 210 -12.28 -8.19 7.71
C GLU A 210 -11.09 -7.44 7.11
N LEU A 211 -10.07 -8.15 6.61
CA LEU A 211 -8.83 -7.53 6.15
C LEU A 211 -8.89 -7.04 4.69
N TYR A 212 -9.57 -7.75 3.78
CA TYR A 212 -9.46 -7.49 2.34
C TYR A 212 -10.73 -6.95 1.69
N PHE A 213 -11.91 -7.40 2.13
CA PHE A 213 -13.17 -7.06 1.45
C PHE A 213 -13.93 -5.92 2.15
N THR A 214 -13.82 -5.80 3.46
CA THR A 214 -14.41 -4.69 4.23
C THR A 214 -13.50 -3.48 4.16
N ARG A 215 -14.03 -2.32 3.75
CA ARG A 215 -13.25 -1.07 3.75
C ARG A 215 -12.99 -0.58 5.18
N GLU A 216 -11.79 -0.04 5.36
CA GLU A 216 -11.31 0.53 6.62
C GLU A 216 -11.84 1.96 6.80
N ASP A 217 -12.76 2.12 7.75
CA ASP A 217 -13.32 3.43 8.08
C ASP A 217 -12.56 4.11 9.23
N ILE A 218 -12.34 5.42 9.05
CA ILE A 218 -11.70 6.30 10.02
C ILE A 218 -12.78 6.97 10.86
N LYS A 219 -12.73 6.80 12.19
CA LYS A 219 -13.58 7.54 13.13
C LYS A 219 -12.78 8.59 13.87
N TYR A 220 -13.16 9.85 13.69
CA TYR A 220 -12.58 10.98 14.41
C TYR A 220 -13.10 11.02 15.86
N THR A 221 -12.20 10.82 16.83
CA THR A 221 -12.58 10.61 18.23
C THR A 221 -12.93 11.93 18.92
N MET A 222 -12.16 12.99 18.66
CA MET A 222 -12.31 14.29 19.34
C MET A 222 -13.34 15.20 18.66
N VAL A 223 -13.29 15.30 17.33
CA VAL A 223 -14.12 16.25 16.56
C VAL A 223 -14.96 15.52 15.51
N GLN A 224 -16.19 15.17 15.88
CA GLN A 224 -17.13 14.47 14.99
C GLN A 224 -17.93 15.43 14.10
N ARG A 225 -18.33 16.59 14.64
CA ARG A 225 -19.18 17.55 13.92
C ARG A 225 -18.37 18.33 12.87
N ARG A 226 -18.85 18.34 11.63
CA ARG A 226 -18.24 19.09 10.50
C ARG A 226 -18.09 20.59 10.78
N GLY A 227 -19.05 21.20 11.48
CA GLY A 227 -18.99 22.63 11.83
C GLY A 227 -17.83 22.97 12.77
N ILE A 228 -17.61 22.16 13.82
CA ILE A 228 -16.53 22.35 14.79
C ILE A 228 -15.15 22.15 14.11
N TYR A 229 -15.05 21.17 13.21
CA TYR A 229 -13.83 21.00 12.43
C TYR A 229 -13.49 22.24 11.58
N ARG A 230 -14.50 22.81 10.90
CA ARG A 230 -14.30 24.02 10.08
C ARG A 230 -13.86 25.22 10.90
N THR A 231 -14.42 25.43 12.09
CA THR A 231 -13.99 26.52 12.97
C THR A 231 -12.56 26.30 13.46
N ILE A 232 -12.21 25.07 13.85
CA ILE A 232 -10.84 24.73 14.27
C ILE A 232 -9.85 24.91 13.11
N SER A 233 -10.21 24.50 11.90
CA SER A 233 -9.37 24.69 10.71
C SER A 233 -9.16 26.17 10.40
N LEU A 234 -10.20 27.00 10.51
CA LEU A 234 -10.09 28.45 10.33
C LEU A 234 -9.21 29.10 11.40
N THR A 235 -9.39 28.72 12.66
CA THR A 235 -8.52 29.18 13.76
C THR A 235 -7.07 28.74 13.54
N GLY A 236 -6.86 27.51 13.06
CA GLY A 236 -5.54 26.98 12.75
C GLY A 236 -4.83 27.75 11.62
N THR A 237 -5.52 28.08 10.53
CA THR A 237 -4.91 28.86 9.45
C THR A 237 -4.61 30.30 9.88
N LEU A 238 -5.46 30.91 10.71
CA LEU A 238 -5.17 32.23 11.31
C LEU A 238 -3.95 32.19 12.22
N LEU A 239 -3.83 31.18 13.08
CA LEU A 239 -2.66 30.98 13.96
C LEU A 239 -1.38 30.75 13.15
N LEU A 240 -1.46 30.04 12.03
CA LEU A 240 -0.34 29.86 11.11
C LEU A 240 0.11 31.20 10.54
N MET A 241 -0.82 31.98 9.97
CA MET A 241 -0.50 33.29 9.39
C MET A 241 0.10 34.24 10.44
N LEU A 242 -0.51 34.31 11.64
CA LEU A 242 0.03 35.11 12.74
C LEU A 242 1.41 34.63 13.19
N GLY A 243 1.61 33.32 13.33
CA GLY A 243 2.90 32.75 13.71
C GLY A 243 4.01 33.09 12.71
N VAL A 244 3.71 33.03 11.42
CA VAL A 244 4.65 33.40 10.35
C VAL A 244 4.95 34.90 10.36
N ILE A 245 3.94 35.77 10.54
CA ILE A 245 4.14 37.22 10.63
C ILE A 245 5.05 37.57 11.83
N PHE A 246 4.82 36.93 12.97
CA PHE A 246 5.66 37.16 14.15
C PHE A 246 7.09 36.66 13.95
N LEU A 247 7.27 35.52 13.27
CA LEU A 247 8.60 35.02 12.92
C LEU A 247 9.34 35.97 11.97
N ALA A 248 8.65 36.54 10.98
CA ALA A 248 9.22 37.48 10.02
C ALA A 248 9.76 38.76 10.69
N ASN A 249 9.19 39.15 11.82
CA ASN A 249 9.60 40.33 12.60
C ASN A 249 10.51 39.99 13.79
N ALA A 250 10.91 38.73 13.96
CA ALA A 250 11.86 38.33 14.98
C ALA A 250 13.29 38.79 14.66
N THR A 251 14.15 38.78 15.66
CA THR A 251 15.58 39.09 15.50
C THR A 251 16.26 38.08 14.56
N LYS A 252 17.20 38.55 13.75
CA LYS A 252 17.93 37.71 12.77
C LYS A 252 18.57 36.46 13.40
N ALA A 253 19.06 36.58 14.64
CA ALA A 253 19.63 35.47 15.39
C ALA A 253 18.61 34.34 15.66
N LEU A 254 17.39 34.70 16.09
CA LEU A 254 16.33 33.73 16.34
C LEU A 254 15.71 33.21 15.04
N GLN A 255 15.60 34.05 14.01
CA GLN A 255 15.18 33.61 12.67
C GLN A 255 16.10 32.51 12.12
N LEU A 256 17.41 32.66 12.27
CA LEU A 256 18.38 31.61 11.91
C LEU A 256 18.19 30.35 12.74
N ALA A 257 17.98 30.48 14.05
CA ALA A 257 17.73 29.32 14.94
C ALA A 257 16.47 28.54 14.53
N TRP A 258 15.39 29.26 14.21
CA TRP A 258 14.17 28.68 13.65
C TRP A 258 14.44 27.93 12.35
N ALA A 259 15.16 28.53 11.41
CA ALA A 259 15.51 27.87 10.14
C ALA A 259 16.28 26.56 10.35
N VAL A 260 17.28 26.56 11.23
CA VAL A 260 18.06 25.35 11.57
C VAL A 260 17.18 24.27 12.20
N ILE A 261 16.31 24.64 13.14
CA ILE A 261 15.40 23.71 13.80
C ILE A 261 14.42 23.11 12.78
N TYR A 262 13.89 23.90 11.86
CA TYR A 262 12.97 23.42 10.84
C TYR A 262 13.64 22.45 9.86
N VAL A 263 14.87 22.73 9.44
CA VAL A 263 15.67 21.80 8.63
C VAL A 263 15.88 20.49 9.37
N LEU A 264 16.25 20.55 10.66
CA LEU A 264 16.48 19.38 11.50
C LEU A 264 15.19 18.56 11.70
N LEU A 265 14.06 19.22 11.97
CA LEU A 265 12.77 18.55 12.13
C LEU A 265 12.32 17.91 10.81
N ASN A 266 12.49 18.60 9.68
CA ASN A 266 12.16 18.03 8.38
C ASN A 266 13.02 16.80 8.06
N ALA A 267 14.32 16.85 8.35
CA ALA A 267 15.20 15.69 8.22
C ALA A 267 14.73 14.52 9.12
N ALA A 268 14.35 14.80 10.37
CA ALA A 268 13.82 13.79 11.29
C ALA A 268 12.49 13.17 10.79
N TYR A 269 11.58 13.98 10.25
CA TYR A 269 10.34 13.50 9.62
C TYR A 269 10.61 12.70 8.35
N TRP A 270 11.63 13.03 7.56
CA TRP A 270 12.10 12.23 6.43
C TRP A 270 12.66 10.88 6.86
N SER A 271 13.52 10.87 7.90
CA SER A 271 14.04 9.62 8.46
C SER A 271 12.92 8.74 9.00
N PHE A 272 11.90 9.34 9.63
CA PHE A 272 10.70 8.63 10.05
C PHE A 272 9.94 8.03 8.86
N ALA A 273 9.75 8.79 7.78
CA ALA A 273 9.07 8.35 6.56
C ALA A 273 9.80 7.21 5.83
N ALA A 274 11.12 7.13 5.97
CA ALA A 274 11.94 6.09 5.37
C ALA A 274 11.88 4.74 6.12
N LEU A 275 11.28 4.71 7.31
CA LEU A 275 11.17 3.47 8.08
C LEU A 275 10.03 2.57 7.54
N PRO A 276 10.21 1.24 7.57
CA PRO A 276 9.17 0.31 7.18
C PRO A 276 7.89 0.49 7.99
N LYS A 277 6.74 0.43 7.32
CA LYS A 277 5.42 0.74 7.90
C LYS A 277 5.06 -0.11 9.12
N ARG A 278 5.59 -1.34 9.19
CA ARG A 278 5.43 -2.28 10.33
C ARG A 278 5.90 -1.73 11.68
N TYR A 279 6.79 -0.74 11.70
CA TYR A 279 7.25 -0.12 12.95
C TYR A 279 6.24 0.89 13.51
N HIS A 280 5.27 1.30 12.70
CA HIS A 280 4.27 2.29 13.09
C HIS A 280 2.99 1.65 13.61
N TRP A 281 2.66 0.47 13.09
CA TRP A 281 1.41 -0.22 13.37
C TRP A 281 1.61 -1.40 14.34
N ASP A 282 0.72 -1.49 15.31
CA ASP A 282 0.58 -2.62 16.22
C ASP A 282 -0.51 -3.55 15.67
N LEU A 283 -0.06 -4.66 15.08
CA LEU A 283 -0.89 -5.64 14.38
C LEU A 283 -0.88 -6.99 15.10
N ASP A 284 -0.53 -7.02 16.38
CA ASP A 284 -0.42 -8.24 17.21
C ASP A 284 -1.72 -9.08 17.28
N ARG A 285 -2.85 -8.51 16.84
CA ARG A 285 -4.13 -9.21 16.63
C ARG A 285 -4.00 -10.37 15.63
N TYR A 286 -3.08 -10.28 14.68
CA TYR A 286 -2.89 -11.28 13.63
C TYR A 286 -1.53 -11.95 13.75
N LYS A 287 -1.53 -13.28 13.70
CA LYS A 287 -0.31 -14.08 13.55
C LYS A 287 -0.10 -14.37 12.07
N VAL A 288 1.01 -13.88 11.54
CA VAL A 288 1.43 -14.14 10.15
C VAL A 288 2.55 -15.17 10.17
N THR A 289 2.39 -16.22 9.37
CA THR A 289 3.41 -17.24 9.19
C THR A 289 3.67 -17.45 7.71
N GLU A 290 4.92 -17.64 7.32
CA GLU A 290 5.31 -17.82 5.92
C GLU A 290 5.38 -19.30 5.56
N ILE A 291 4.90 -19.66 4.37
CA ILE A 291 4.96 -21.01 3.81
C ILE A 291 5.98 -20.99 2.68
N GLY A 292 7.01 -21.83 2.81
CA GLY A 292 8.08 -21.95 1.83
C GLY A 292 7.69 -22.82 0.64
N ILE A 293 8.48 -22.76 -0.44
CA ILE A 293 8.40 -23.71 -1.57
C ILE A 293 9.64 -24.60 -1.55
N GLU A 294 9.47 -25.91 -1.77
CA GLU A 294 10.59 -26.82 -1.97
C GLU A 294 11.41 -26.37 -3.19
N ARG A 295 12.70 -26.05 -2.97
CA ARG A 295 13.62 -25.37 -3.90
C ARG A 295 13.15 -25.35 -5.37
N PRO A 296 12.65 -24.21 -5.87
CA PRO A 296 12.40 -24.07 -7.29
C PRO A 296 13.75 -24.04 -8.02
N ASN A 297 14.01 -25.02 -8.88
CA ASN A 297 15.23 -25.09 -9.71
C ASN A 297 15.31 -23.99 -10.80
N PHE A 298 14.45 -22.99 -10.77
CA PHE A 298 14.25 -22.03 -11.86
C PHE A 298 14.41 -20.59 -11.42
N ASN A 299 14.77 -19.76 -12.39
CA ASN A 299 15.02 -18.33 -12.19
C ASN A 299 13.68 -17.61 -11.98
N ASP A 300 13.42 -17.14 -10.76
CA ASP A 300 12.15 -16.57 -10.24
C ASP A 300 11.64 -15.29 -10.94
N ASN A 301 12.17 -14.95 -12.12
CA ASN A 301 11.93 -13.66 -12.76
C ASN A 301 10.86 -13.70 -13.86
N ARG A 302 10.24 -14.86 -14.16
CA ARG A 302 9.23 -14.96 -15.23
C ARG A 302 7.81 -15.00 -14.68
N PHE A 303 6.91 -14.34 -15.39
CA PHE A 303 5.49 -14.27 -15.03
C PHE A 303 4.80 -15.65 -14.97
N THR A 304 5.12 -16.55 -15.91
CA THR A 304 4.56 -17.93 -15.92
C THR A 304 4.98 -18.75 -14.71
N ASP A 305 6.21 -18.54 -14.24
CA ASP A 305 6.73 -19.22 -13.04
C ASP A 305 6.05 -18.66 -11.78
N ALA A 306 5.88 -17.34 -11.70
CA ALA A 306 5.15 -16.67 -10.64
C ALA A 306 3.69 -17.14 -10.55
N LEU A 307 3.00 -17.14 -11.70
CA LEU A 307 1.60 -17.53 -11.80
C LEU A 307 1.42 -19.01 -11.42
N PHE A 308 2.30 -19.90 -11.88
CA PHE A 308 2.23 -21.30 -11.48
C PHE A 308 2.43 -21.49 -9.98
N LYS A 309 3.41 -20.82 -9.37
CA LYS A 309 3.60 -20.87 -7.91
C LYS A 309 2.35 -20.39 -7.18
N ALA A 310 1.64 -19.40 -7.71
CA ALA A 310 0.40 -18.91 -7.12
C ALA A 310 -0.70 -19.98 -7.20
N VAL A 311 -0.86 -20.65 -8.35
CA VAL A 311 -1.78 -21.78 -8.53
C VAL A 311 -1.41 -22.95 -7.60
N LEU A 312 -0.12 -23.26 -7.46
CA LEU A 312 0.40 -24.29 -6.57
C LEU A 312 0.06 -24.01 -5.10
N PHE A 313 0.17 -22.75 -4.66
CA PHE A 313 -0.19 -22.38 -3.29
C PHE A 313 -1.70 -22.30 -3.05
N ALA A 314 -2.45 -21.82 -4.03
CA ALA A 314 -3.90 -21.69 -3.98
C ALA A 314 -4.62 -23.04 -4.14
N GLN A 315 -3.94 -24.06 -4.69
CA GLN A 315 -4.51 -25.38 -5.00
C GLN A 315 -5.77 -25.27 -5.89
N GLY A 316 -5.71 -24.36 -6.86
CA GLY A 316 -6.77 -24.14 -7.85
C GLY A 316 -6.39 -23.03 -8.82
N ALA A 317 -6.96 -23.06 -10.03
CA ALA A 317 -6.68 -22.07 -11.09
C ALA A 317 -7.85 -21.13 -11.41
N ASP A 318 -9.05 -21.40 -10.90
CA ASP A 318 -10.26 -20.64 -11.26
C ASP A 318 -10.18 -19.15 -10.93
N TRP A 319 -9.55 -18.80 -9.80
CA TRP A 319 -9.31 -17.41 -9.42
C TRP A 319 -8.53 -16.62 -10.48
N ALA A 320 -7.69 -17.28 -11.30
CA ALA A 320 -6.92 -16.61 -12.35
C ALA A 320 -7.78 -16.20 -13.55
N ARG A 321 -8.98 -16.80 -13.70
CA ARG A 321 -9.94 -16.56 -14.78
C ARG A 321 -10.98 -15.50 -14.43
N ILE A 322 -11.24 -15.28 -13.14
CA ILE A 322 -12.31 -14.40 -12.62
C ILE A 322 -11.87 -12.93 -12.65
N GLY A 323 -12.83 -12.03 -12.92
CA GLY A 323 -12.61 -10.58 -12.84
C GLY A 323 -11.61 -10.04 -13.87
N GLU A 324 -10.68 -9.20 -13.41
CA GLU A 324 -9.53 -8.78 -14.21
C GLU A 324 -8.50 -9.92 -14.24
N ALA A 325 -8.72 -10.82 -15.19
CA ALA A 325 -8.03 -12.10 -15.29
C ALA A 325 -6.51 -11.95 -15.11
N ALA A 326 -5.94 -12.78 -14.23
CA ALA A 326 -4.52 -12.80 -13.97
C ALA A 326 -3.74 -13.21 -15.23
N ALA A 327 -4.30 -14.15 -16.01
CA ALA A 327 -3.80 -14.54 -17.32
C ALA A 327 -4.62 -13.87 -18.44
N PRO A 328 -4.01 -13.57 -19.61
CA PRO A 328 -4.74 -13.14 -20.80
C PRO A 328 -5.83 -14.15 -21.18
N ARG A 329 -7.01 -13.66 -21.56
CA ARG A 329 -8.15 -14.48 -21.99
C ARG A 329 -7.93 -15.03 -23.40
N THR A 330 -7.08 -16.04 -23.52
CA THR A 330 -6.88 -16.78 -24.76
C THR A 330 -6.92 -18.28 -24.49
N LYS A 331 -7.35 -19.04 -25.50
CA LYS A 331 -7.42 -20.51 -25.39
C LYS A 331 -6.09 -21.15 -24.95
N ILE A 332 -4.96 -20.57 -25.35
CA ILE A 332 -3.62 -21.04 -24.97
C ILE A 332 -3.41 -20.91 -23.45
N TRP A 333 -3.87 -19.80 -22.87
CA TRP A 333 -3.78 -19.57 -21.43
C TRP A 333 -4.78 -20.41 -20.64
N ASP A 334 -5.98 -20.63 -21.18
CA ASP A 334 -6.96 -21.54 -20.57
C ASP A 334 -6.42 -22.98 -20.53
N ASP A 335 -5.92 -23.48 -21.66
CA ASP A 335 -5.28 -24.80 -21.76
C ASP A 335 -4.06 -24.92 -20.83
N TRP A 336 -3.27 -23.84 -20.70
CA TRP A 336 -2.11 -23.81 -19.79
C TRP A 336 -2.50 -23.80 -18.32
N LEU A 337 -3.55 -23.05 -17.96
CA LEU A 337 -4.08 -23.01 -16.58
C LEU A 337 -4.65 -24.37 -16.17
N ASP A 338 -5.35 -25.07 -17.07
CA ASP A 338 -5.83 -26.43 -16.84
C ASP A 338 -4.66 -27.39 -16.56
N LEU A 339 -3.59 -27.34 -17.36
CA LEU A 339 -2.38 -28.15 -17.14
C LEU A 339 -1.69 -27.79 -15.82
N ALA A 340 -1.57 -26.49 -15.52
CA ALA A 340 -0.96 -26.00 -14.29
C ALA A 340 -1.74 -26.46 -13.05
N GLU A 341 -3.06 -26.48 -13.11
CA GLU A 341 -3.93 -26.96 -12.03
C GLU A 341 -3.73 -28.44 -11.76
N VAL A 342 -3.70 -29.27 -12.81
CA VAL A 342 -3.46 -30.72 -12.68
C VAL A 342 -2.10 -31.00 -12.02
N GLU A 343 -1.06 -30.28 -12.42
CA GLU A 343 0.29 -30.43 -11.85
C GLU A 343 0.40 -29.87 -10.43
N ALA A 344 -0.33 -28.80 -10.11
CA ALA A 344 -0.40 -28.26 -8.76
C ALA A 344 -1.07 -29.24 -7.79
N LEU A 345 -2.18 -29.86 -8.22
CA LEU A 345 -2.92 -30.84 -7.44
C LEU A 345 -2.14 -32.16 -7.28
N SER A 346 -1.32 -32.54 -8.27
CA SER A 346 -0.49 -33.76 -8.19
C SER A 346 0.59 -33.69 -7.10
N CYS A 347 1.02 -32.49 -6.72
CA CYS A 347 2.03 -32.26 -5.69
C CYS A 347 1.50 -32.45 -4.25
N GLY A 348 0.19 -32.30 -4.04
CA GLY A 348 -0.47 -32.42 -2.74
C GLY A 348 -0.29 -31.21 -1.81
N GLU A 349 -0.75 -31.34 -0.56
CA GLU A 349 -0.75 -30.26 0.43
C GLU A 349 0.66 -29.95 1.00
N SER A 350 0.80 -28.77 1.60
CA SER A 350 2.03 -28.30 2.25
C SER A 350 2.44 -29.28 3.38
N LYS A 351 3.72 -29.69 3.40
CA LYS A 351 4.25 -30.62 4.42
C LYS A 351 5.12 -29.88 5.43
N SER A 352 5.18 -30.40 6.66
CA SER A 352 6.13 -29.87 7.64
C SER A 352 7.57 -30.22 7.23
N GLY A 353 8.45 -29.23 7.16
CA GLY A 353 9.85 -29.37 6.78
C GLY A 353 10.68 -28.14 7.17
N GLU A 354 11.97 -28.34 7.40
CA GLU A 354 12.92 -27.25 7.64
C GLU A 354 13.25 -26.55 6.33
N TYR A 355 12.94 -25.25 6.25
CA TYR A 355 13.24 -24.44 5.08
C TYR A 355 14.70 -24.01 5.13
N GLN A 356 15.51 -24.58 4.24
CA GLN A 356 16.96 -24.34 4.23
C GLN A 356 17.35 -22.94 3.77
N ASP A 357 16.45 -22.21 3.07
CA ASP A 357 16.76 -20.92 2.46
C ASP A 357 15.70 -19.87 2.82
N LEU A 358 15.52 -19.60 4.12
CA LEU A 358 14.76 -18.44 4.60
C LEU A 358 15.31 -17.19 3.91
N LYS A 359 14.64 -16.70 2.86
CA LYS A 359 15.01 -15.44 2.21
C LYS A 359 15.02 -14.30 3.24
N TRP A 360 14.29 -14.45 4.36
CA TRP A 360 14.24 -13.52 5.48
C TRP A 360 14.27 -14.18 6.89
N PRO A 361 15.43 -14.47 7.47
CA PRO A 361 15.53 -15.14 8.79
C PRO A 361 15.02 -14.30 9.98
N ASN A 362 14.82 -12.99 9.82
CA ASN A 362 14.49 -12.06 10.91
C ASN A 362 13.13 -11.33 10.75
N ARG A 363 12.24 -11.76 9.83
CA ARG A 363 11.04 -10.95 9.47
C ARG A 363 9.68 -11.56 9.80
N VAL A 364 9.52 -12.88 9.69
CA VAL A 364 8.27 -13.59 9.94
C VAL A 364 8.62 -14.91 10.63
N GLU A 365 7.80 -15.33 11.61
CA GLU A 365 7.93 -16.69 12.16
C GLU A 365 7.72 -17.68 11.01
N PHE A 366 8.74 -18.48 10.72
CA PHE A 366 8.63 -19.54 9.73
C PHE A 366 7.65 -20.58 10.25
N SER A 367 6.62 -20.91 9.45
CA SER A 367 5.61 -21.89 9.86
C SER A 367 6.17 -23.30 10.04
N GLY A 368 7.34 -23.58 9.44
CA GLY A 368 7.83 -24.95 9.34
C GLY A 368 7.18 -25.71 8.18
N GLU A 369 6.43 -25.05 7.28
CA GLU A 369 5.73 -25.71 6.17
C GLU A 369 6.35 -25.38 4.82
N ILE A 370 6.46 -26.41 3.98
CA ILE A 370 7.03 -26.36 2.64
C ILE A 370 6.02 -26.95 1.66
N GLN A 371 5.68 -26.18 0.63
CA GLN A 371 4.89 -26.65 -0.50
C GLN A 371 5.79 -27.46 -1.45
N PRO A 372 5.48 -28.75 -1.71
CA PRO A 372 6.22 -29.55 -2.67
C PRO A 372 6.11 -28.95 -4.08
N PHE A 373 7.21 -28.98 -4.83
CA PHE A 373 7.28 -28.47 -6.20
C PHE A 373 7.49 -29.63 -7.20
N PRO A 374 6.81 -29.62 -8.36
CA PRO A 374 6.95 -30.71 -9.32
C PRO A 374 8.36 -30.74 -9.91
N LYS A 375 9.05 -31.89 -9.81
CA LYS A 375 10.46 -32.03 -10.24
C LYS A 375 10.65 -32.00 -11.77
N ASN A 376 9.65 -32.46 -12.52
CA ASN A 376 9.77 -32.71 -13.96
C ASN A 376 8.99 -31.70 -14.82
N TRP A 377 8.32 -30.73 -14.19
CA TRP A 377 7.45 -29.80 -14.90
C TRP A 377 7.98 -28.37 -14.79
N GLN A 378 8.02 -27.68 -15.94
CA GLN A 378 8.49 -26.31 -16.03
C GLN A 378 7.39 -25.41 -16.60
N PRO A 379 6.97 -24.36 -15.89
CA PRO A 379 5.84 -23.52 -16.28
C PRO A 379 6.02 -22.87 -17.66
N HIS A 380 7.18 -22.23 -17.89
CA HIS A 380 7.44 -21.51 -19.13
C HIS A 380 7.57 -22.41 -20.37
N PRO A 381 8.38 -23.49 -20.37
CA PRO A 381 8.41 -24.43 -21.49
C PRO A 381 7.06 -25.06 -21.82
N ALA A 382 6.23 -25.37 -20.81
CA ALA A 382 4.89 -25.90 -21.03
C ALA A 382 4.01 -24.89 -21.80
N TRP A 383 4.04 -23.61 -21.40
CA TRP A 383 3.35 -22.55 -22.13
C TRP A 383 3.86 -22.40 -23.57
N LYS A 384 5.20 -22.42 -23.75
CA LYS A 384 5.83 -22.30 -25.06
C LYS A 384 5.43 -23.44 -26.00
N ALA A 385 5.35 -24.67 -25.50
CA ALA A 385 4.92 -25.83 -26.29
C ALA A 385 3.48 -25.68 -26.80
N LEU A 386 2.57 -25.15 -25.98
CA LEU A 386 1.20 -24.85 -26.40
C LEU A 386 1.14 -23.73 -27.44
N TYR A 387 1.94 -22.69 -27.26
CA TYR A 387 2.06 -21.60 -28.21
C TYR A 387 2.56 -22.08 -29.58
N ASP A 388 3.64 -22.86 -29.60
CA ASP A 388 4.24 -23.42 -30.82
C ASP A 388 3.27 -24.38 -31.53
N LYS A 389 2.52 -25.20 -30.78
CA LYS A 389 1.48 -26.08 -31.31
C LYS A 389 0.33 -25.30 -31.95
N SER A 390 -0.13 -24.23 -31.31
CA SER A 390 -1.17 -23.35 -31.85
C SER A 390 -0.72 -22.67 -33.14
N ARG A 391 0.54 -22.20 -33.18
CA ARG A 391 1.13 -21.61 -34.37
C ARG A 391 1.20 -22.60 -35.54
N ALA A 392 1.70 -23.81 -35.32
CA ALA A 392 1.76 -24.85 -36.35
C ALA A 392 0.37 -25.20 -36.90
N ASN A 393 -0.64 -25.29 -36.03
CA ASN A 393 -2.02 -25.54 -36.47
C ASN A 393 -2.58 -24.40 -37.33
N ASN A 394 -2.28 -23.14 -37.00
CA ASN A 394 -2.69 -21.99 -37.79
C ASN A 394 -1.97 -21.95 -39.15
N GLU A 395 -0.67 -22.26 -39.19
CA GLU A 395 0.09 -22.38 -40.45
C GLU A 395 -0.50 -23.48 -41.35
N VAL A 396 -0.88 -24.64 -40.78
CA VAL A 396 -1.56 -25.72 -41.52
C VAL A 396 -2.96 -25.33 -41.99
N LEU A 397 -3.72 -24.56 -41.20
CA LEU A 397 -5.04 -24.06 -41.61
C LEU A 397 -4.93 -23.04 -42.76
N VAL A 398 -3.95 -22.15 -42.70
CA VAL A 398 -3.65 -21.19 -43.77
C VAL A 398 -3.18 -21.91 -45.03
N GLU A 399 -2.32 -22.92 -44.91
CA GLU A 399 -1.89 -23.74 -46.05
C GLU A 399 -3.06 -24.52 -46.67
N LYS A 400 -3.95 -25.10 -45.86
CA LYS A 400 -5.18 -25.75 -46.35
C LYS A 400 -6.16 -24.77 -47.00
N GLN A 401 -6.31 -23.55 -46.46
CA GLN A 401 -7.14 -22.50 -47.07
C GLN A 401 -6.56 -22.04 -48.40
N ASN A 402 -5.24 -21.82 -48.47
CA ASN A 402 -4.55 -21.47 -49.71
C ASN A 402 -4.58 -22.61 -50.74
N ALA A 403 -4.49 -23.87 -50.30
CA ALA A 403 -4.66 -25.04 -51.17
C ALA A 403 -6.11 -25.21 -51.68
N ASN A 404 -7.11 -24.82 -50.88
CA ASN A 404 -8.51 -24.81 -51.30
C ASN A 404 -8.83 -23.62 -52.22
N LEU A 405 -8.18 -22.46 -52.04
CA LEU A 405 -8.24 -21.32 -52.96
C LEU A 405 -7.45 -21.58 -54.27
N GLY A 406 -6.44 -22.45 -54.23
CA GLY A 406 -5.68 -22.91 -55.39
C GLY A 406 -6.36 -24.00 -56.23
N ARG A 407 -7.62 -24.38 -55.92
CA ARG A 407 -8.36 -25.45 -56.61
C ARG A 407 -9.69 -25.04 -57.25
N CYS A 408 -9.86 -23.74 -57.51
CA CYS A 408 -10.87 -23.24 -58.44
C CYS A 408 -10.17 -22.39 -59.51
N GLY A 409 -9.62 -23.08 -60.50
CA GLY A 409 -8.96 -22.49 -61.66
C GLY A 409 -9.01 -23.43 -62.85
N SER A 410 -10.22 -23.67 -63.36
CA SER A 410 -10.45 -23.96 -64.78
C SER A 410 -11.94 -23.76 -65.11
N ASP A 411 -12.19 -22.64 -65.77
CA ASP A 411 -13.24 -22.39 -66.76
C ASP A 411 -14.71 -22.59 -66.38
N VAL A 412 -15.34 -21.54 -65.86
CA VAL A 412 -16.64 -21.08 -66.39
C VAL A 412 -16.72 -19.55 -66.29
N SER A 413 -16.72 -18.88 -67.45
CA SER A 413 -17.07 -17.48 -67.61
C SER A 413 -18.57 -17.26 -67.36
N PHE A 414 -18.95 -16.30 -66.51
CA PHE A 414 -20.21 -15.57 -66.69
C PHE A 414 -20.13 -14.14 -66.14
N SER A 415 -20.74 -13.24 -66.91
CA SER A 415 -20.67 -11.78 -66.90
C SER A 415 -20.96 -11.05 -65.60
N ALA A 416 -20.39 -9.84 -65.57
CA ALA A 416 -20.71 -8.70 -64.72
C ALA A 416 -22.20 -8.48 -64.43
N GLU A 417 -22.48 -8.06 -63.19
CA GLU A 417 -23.41 -6.97 -62.93
C GLU A 417 -23.00 -6.20 -61.67
N ALA A 418 -23.11 -4.87 -61.78
CA ALA A 418 -22.64 -3.87 -60.85
C ALA A 418 -23.60 -3.68 -59.67
N GLY A 419 -23.07 -3.24 -58.52
CA GLY A 419 -23.87 -2.82 -57.38
C GLY A 419 -23.03 -2.06 -56.37
N ALA A 420 -22.86 -0.76 -56.60
CA ALA A 420 -22.23 0.19 -55.69
C ALA A 420 -23.17 0.57 -54.54
N VAL A 421 -22.67 0.59 -53.30
CA VAL A 421 -23.21 1.39 -52.18
C VAL A 421 -22.02 1.71 -51.25
N SER A 422 -21.34 2.84 -51.47
CA SER A 422 -21.53 4.15 -50.83
C SER A 422 -21.42 4.13 -49.29
N ALA A 423 -20.40 4.84 -48.82
CA ALA A 423 -20.14 5.15 -47.42
C ALA A 423 -21.15 6.16 -46.87
N GLU A 424 -21.55 5.99 -45.61
CA GLU A 424 -22.15 7.08 -44.84
C GLU A 424 -21.59 7.10 -43.41
N LYS A 425 -20.92 8.21 -43.10
CA LYS A 425 -20.51 8.64 -41.76
C LYS A 425 -21.74 9.21 -41.05
N VAL A 426 -21.95 8.85 -39.78
CA VAL A 426 -22.81 9.64 -38.90
C VAL A 426 -22.00 10.06 -37.67
N TYR A 427 -21.77 11.37 -37.56
CA TYR A 427 -21.34 12.05 -36.35
C TYR A 427 -22.58 12.51 -35.57
N VAL A 428 -22.43 12.51 -34.24
CA VAL A 428 -23.37 12.96 -33.21
C VAL A 428 -23.47 14.50 -33.19
N SER A 429 -24.67 15.06 -33.01
CA SER A 429 -25.04 15.98 -31.90
C SER A 429 -26.29 16.82 -32.21
N ASP A 430 -27.32 16.70 -31.36
CA ASP A 430 -27.80 17.78 -30.49
C ASP A 430 -28.39 17.16 -29.20
#